data_AF-A0A3Q2QZ64-F1
#
_entry.id   AF-A0A3Q2QZ64-F1
#
_cell.length_a   1.000
_cell.length_b   1.000
_cell.length_c   1.000
_cell.angle_alpha   90.00
_cell.angle_beta   90.00
_cell.angle_gamma   90.00
#
_symmetry.space_group_name_H-M   'P 1'
#
loop_
_entity.id
_entity.type
_entity.pdbx_description
1 polymer ?
#
loop_
_entity_poly.entity_id
_entity_poly.type
_entity_poly.pdbx_seq_one_letter_code
_entity_poly.pdbx_strand_id
1 'polypeptide(L)'
;MGGSGSKSKGFWPFSGSGSGDDAAKDGNEHSLARVRSFPGATPFVFTRRSSLFFDEDGDLAHEFYEETIVTKNGRKRAKLKRIQKNLTPQGIINLDHPCIHVDFPVILCEA
;
A
#
# COMPACT_ATOMS: atom_id res chain seq x y z
N MET A 1 17.12 41.94 24.11
CA MET A 1 16.39 41.83 22.82
C MET A 1 16.46 40.38 22.37
N GLY A 2 15.33 39.77 22.01
CA GLY A 2 15.24 38.38 21.53
C GLY A 2 14.73 37.40 22.61
N GLY A 3 13.69 36.61 22.40
CA GLY A 3 12.82 36.46 21.24
C GLY A 3 11.55 35.69 21.62
N SER A 4 10.46 35.98 20.91
CA SER A 4 9.17 35.30 21.00
C SER A 4 9.27 33.84 20.55
N GLY A 5 8.71 32.92 21.34
CA GLY A 5 8.43 31.54 20.93
C GLY A 5 6.92 31.29 20.95
N SER A 6 6.28 31.40 19.78
CA SER A 6 4.87 31.06 19.57
C SER A 6 4.70 29.54 19.58
N LYS A 7 3.84 29.00 20.46
CA LYS A 7 3.40 27.60 20.39
C LYS A 7 2.07 27.54 19.62
N SER A 8 2.14 27.30 18.32
CA SER A 8 0.95 26.93 17.55
C SER A 8 0.55 25.50 17.89
N LYS A 9 -0.53 25.36 18.66
CA LYS A 9 -1.20 24.08 18.91
C LYS A 9 -2.08 23.79 17.69
N GLY A 10 -1.56 22.99 16.76
CA GLY A 10 -2.31 22.57 15.57
C GLY A 10 -3.54 21.77 15.96
N PHE A 11 -4.72 22.31 15.66
CA PHE A 11 -6.02 21.69 15.85
C PHE A 11 -6.39 20.92 14.57
N TRP A 12 -6.64 19.62 14.71
CA TRP A 12 -7.07 18.73 13.62
C TRP A 12 -8.60 18.76 13.48
N PRO A 13 -9.16 18.99 12.28
CA PRO A 13 -10.60 19.05 12.09
C PRO A 13 -11.13 17.69 11.60
N PHE A 14 -11.62 16.85 12.51
CA PHE A 14 -12.61 15.83 12.15
C PHE A 14 -13.87 16.08 12.97
N SER A 15 -14.62 17.10 12.55
CA SER A 15 -15.96 17.38 13.06
C SER A 15 -16.96 16.56 12.26
N GLY A 16 -17.68 15.66 12.94
CA GLY A 16 -18.75 14.86 12.37
C GLY A 16 -20.04 15.64 12.12
N SER A 17 -20.84 15.12 11.19
CA SER A 17 -22.26 15.39 10.92
C SER A 17 -22.66 14.38 9.83
N GLY A 18 -23.79 13.67 9.77
CA GLY A 18 -25.08 13.63 10.47
C GLY A 18 -26.09 12.98 9.48
N SER A 19 -27.19 12.42 10.01
CA SER A 19 -28.49 12.12 9.34
C SER A 19 -28.85 10.69 8.88
N GLY A 20 -29.97 10.16 9.43
CA GLY A 20 -31.17 9.85 8.61
C GLY A 20 -31.51 8.41 8.18
N ASP A 21 -32.20 7.66 9.07
CA ASP A 21 -33.41 6.81 8.90
C ASP A 21 -33.57 5.62 7.90
N ASP A 22 -34.09 4.51 8.49
CA ASP A 22 -34.92 3.35 8.07
C ASP A 22 -34.75 2.50 6.78
N ALA A 23 -34.59 1.17 6.95
CA ALA A 23 -35.58 0.13 6.56
C ALA A 23 -35.04 -1.34 6.56
N ALA A 24 -35.72 -2.21 7.31
CA ALA A 24 -36.07 -3.62 7.05
C ALA A 24 -35.02 -4.79 7.00
N LYS A 25 -35.10 -5.62 8.05
CA LYS A 25 -35.28 -7.10 8.08
C LYS A 25 -34.15 -8.12 7.82
N ASP A 26 -34.10 -9.04 8.79
CA ASP A 26 -33.80 -10.49 8.77
C ASP A 26 -32.32 -10.99 8.76
N GLY A 27 -31.80 -11.26 9.97
CA GLY A 27 -31.26 -12.56 10.38
C GLY A 27 -29.83 -12.97 9.98
N ASN A 28 -28.83 -12.65 10.83
CA ASN A 28 -27.70 -13.52 11.20
C ASN A 28 -26.88 -12.87 12.33
N GLU A 29 -27.17 -13.25 13.59
CA GLU A 29 -26.49 -12.73 14.78
C GLU A 29 -25.13 -13.41 15.02
N HIS A 30 -24.11 -12.93 14.31
CA HIS A 30 -22.75 -12.90 14.85
C HIS A 30 -22.25 -11.46 14.73
N SER A 31 -21.95 -10.85 15.87
CA SER A 31 -21.66 -9.43 16.09
C SER A 31 -20.50 -8.88 15.25
N LEU A 32 -20.75 -8.56 13.98
CA LEU A 32 -19.91 -7.70 13.12
C LEU A 32 -20.23 -6.21 13.34
N ALA A 33 -20.61 -5.84 14.57
CA ALA A 33 -21.31 -4.60 14.85
C ALA A 33 -20.48 -3.61 15.67
N ARG A 34 -19.21 -3.35 15.31
CA ARG A 34 -18.59 -2.05 15.67
C ARG A 34 -17.29 -1.66 14.95
N VAL A 35 -17.24 -1.58 13.62
CA VAL A 35 -16.39 -0.56 12.96
C VAL A 35 -17.08 -0.15 11.65
N ARG A 36 -17.95 0.86 11.74
CA ARG A 36 -18.41 1.59 10.55
C ARG A 36 -17.27 2.52 10.13
N SER A 37 -16.32 2.00 9.36
CA SER A 37 -15.32 2.81 8.67
C SER A 37 -15.32 2.38 7.21
N PHE A 38 -15.90 3.23 6.35
CA PHE A 38 -15.97 3.14 4.89
C PHE A 38 -16.97 2.12 4.29
N PRO A 39 -17.99 2.59 3.55
CA PRO A 39 -18.90 1.69 2.84
C PRO A 39 -18.14 1.02 1.69
N GLY A 40 -17.81 -0.27 1.85
CA GLY A 40 -17.27 -1.12 0.78
C GLY A 40 -15.89 -1.74 1.01
N ALA A 41 -15.22 -1.51 2.14
CA ALA A 41 -13.91 -2.11 2.41
C ALA A 41 -14.04 -3.29 3.41
N THR A 42 -13.61 -4.47 2.99
CA THR A 42 -13.54 -5.67 3.85
C THR A 42 -12.25 -5.65 4.66
N PRO A 43 -12.25 -6.18 5.91
CA PRO A 43 -11.04 -6.30 6.72
C PRO A 43 -10.01 -7.24 6.10
N PHE A 44 -10.41 -8.10 5.16
CA PHE A 44 -9.53 -9.00 4.42
C PHE A 44 -9.15 -8.43 3.06
N VAL A 45 -7.85 -8.44 2.78
CA VAL A 45 -7.22 -8.06 1.52
C VAL A 45 -6.75 -9.34 0.83
N PHE A 46 -7.36 -9.65 -0.30
CA PHE A 46 -7.01 -10.81 -1.13
C PHE A 46 -6.04 -10.47 -2.26
N THR A 47 -5.87 -9.18 -2.55
CA THR A 47 -5.05 -8.70 -3.67
C THR A 47 -4.04 -7.65 -3.19
N ARG A 48 -2.78 -7.81 -3.56
CA ARG A 48 -1.72 -6.84 -3.27
C ARG A 48 -1.17 -6.25 -4.55
N ARG A 49 -0.82 -4.97 -4.53
CA ARG A 49 -0.03 -4.37 -5.61
C ARG A 49 1.44 -4.76 -5.46
N SER A 50 1.97 -5.49 -6.44
CA SER A 50 3.37 -5.92 -6.45
C SER A 50 4.30 -4.77 -6.87
N SER A 51 5.52 -4.79 -6.31
CA SER A 51 6.64 -3.93 -6.70
C SER A 51 7.61 -4.61 -7.66
N LEU A 52 7.27 -5.82 -8.12
CA LEU A 52 8.09 -6.60 -9.03
C LEU A 52 7.76 -6.28 -10.49
N PHE A 53 8.75 -6.48 -11.34
CA PHE A 53 8.70 -6.28 -12.77
C PHE A 53 9.26 -7.51 -13.49
N PHE A 54 8.70 -7.79 -14.66
CA PHE A 54 9.24 -8.74 -15.64
C PHE A 54 10.14 -8.00 -16.63
N ASP A 55 11.28 -8.58 -16.98
CA ASP A 55 12.11 -8.11 -18.09
C ASP A 55 11.77 -8.82 -19.41
N GLU A 56 12.58 -8.60 -20.46
CA GLU A 56 12.39 -9.18 -21.78
C GLU A 56 12.61 -10.71 -21.80
N ASP A 57 13.38 -11.23 -20.84
CA ASP A 57 13.70 -12.65 -20.70
C ASP A 57 12.69 -13.38 -19.80
N GLY A 58 11.81 -12.65 -19.13
CA GLY A 58 10.77 -13.17 -18.24
C GLY A 58 11.22 -13.34 -16.80
N ASP A 59 12.38 -12.81 -16.42
CA ASP A 59 12.86 -12.80 -15.05
C ASP A 59 12.02 -11.81 -14.23
N LEU A 60 11.76 -12.15 -12.97
CA LEU A 60 10.93 -11.34 -12.06
C LEU A 60 11.81 -10.75 -10.95
N ALA A 61 11.95 -9.41 -10.95
CA ALA A 61 12.76 -8.73 -9.95
C ALA A 61 12.19 -7.35 -9.59
N HIS A 62 12.68 -6.79 -8.47
CA HIS A 62 12.34 -5.42 -8.08
C HIS A 62 13.06 -4.38 -8.95
N GLU A 63 14.28 -4.69 -9.37
CA GLU A 63 15.16 -3.79 -10.13
C GLU A 63 16.04 -4.57 -11.09
N PHE A 64 16.18 -4.08 -12.33
CA PHE A 64 17.04 -4.68 -13.35
C PHE A 64 18.23 -3.79 -13.66
N TYR A 65 19.37 -4.40 -13.95
CA TYR A 65 20.61 -3.70 -14.27
C TYR A 65 21.25 -4.30 -15.53
N GLU A 66 21.62 -3.43 -16.48
CA GLU A 66 22.37 -3.82 -17.67
C GLU A 66 23.85 -3.53 -17.46
N GLU A 67 24.71 -4.43 -17.93
CA GLU A 67 26.12 -4.12 -18.05
C GLU A 67 26.37 -3.24 -19.26
N THR A 68 26.84 -2.03 -19.01
CA THR A 68 27.29 -1.09 -20.04
C THR A 68 28.81 -0.99 -20.01
N ILE A 69 29.45 -1.23 -21.15
CA ILE A 69 30.91 -1.07 -21.28
C ILE A 69 31.20 0.41 -21.48
N VAL A 70 31.71 1.07 -20.44
CA VAL A 70 32.12 2.47 -20.50
C VAL A 70 33.61 2.54 -20.76
N THR A 71 34.00 3.10 -21.90
CA THR A 71 35.40 3.39 -22.22
C THR A 71 35.77 4.76 -21.66
N LYS A 72 36.65 4.79 -20.65
CA LYS A 72 37.32 6.03 -20.20
C LYS A 72 38.83 5.85 -20.31
N ASN A 73 39.49 6.78 -20.99
CA ASN A 73 40.95 6.82 -21.19
C ASN A 73 41.53 5.52 -21.76
N GLY A 74 40.90 4.95 -22.80
CA GLY A 74 41.37 3.71 -23.44
C GLY A 74 41.22 2.43 -22.61
N ARG A 75 40.81 2.52 -21.35
CA ARG A 75 40.45 1.36 -20.52
C ARG A 75 38.95 1.11 -20.59
N LYS A 76 38.58 -0.10 -21.01
CA LYS A 76 37.20 -0.59 -20.95
C LYS A 76 36.88 -0.91 -19.49
N ARG A 77 35.81 -0.34 -18.96
CA ARG A 77 35.27 -0.67 -17.64
C ARG A 77 33.81 -1.08 -17.81
N ALA A 78 33.48 -2.25 -17.29
CA ALA A 78 32.11 -2.66 -17.07
C ALA A 78 31.45 -1.75 -16.03
N LYS A 79 30.26 -1.23 -16.34
CA LYS A 79 29.44 -0.49 -15.38
C LYS A 79 28.01 -0.97 -15.48
N LEU A 80 27.44 -1.36 -14.34
CA LEU A 80 26.02 -1.66 -14.25
C LEU A 80 25.20 -0.37 -14.27
N LYS A 81 24.18 -0.33 -15.12
CA LYS A 81 23.23 0.77 -15.22
C LYS A 81 21.84 0.23 -14.95
N ARG A 82 21.10 0.86 -14.04
CA ARG A 82 19.72 0.50 -13.75
C ARG A 82 18.85 0.72 -14.98
N ILE A 83 18.08 -0.30 -15.35
CA ILE A 83 17.06 -0.25 -16.39
C ILE A 83 15.71 0.04 -15.73
N GLN A 84 14.95 0.95 -16.32
CA GLN A 84 13.53 1.19 -16.00
C GLN A 84 12.65 1.17 -17.27
N LYS A 85 13.25 0.91 -18.43
CA LYS A 85 12.58 0.86 -19.73
C LYS A 85 12.30 -0.61 -20.07
N ASN A 86 11.24 -0.86 -20.82
CA ASN A 86 10.84 -2.20 -21.29
C ASN A 86 10.52 -3.22 -20.17
N LEU A 87 10.34 -2.76 -18.93
CA LEU A 87 9.95 -3.61 -17.82
C LEU A 87 8.43 -3.66 -17.71
N THR A 88 7.86 -4.86 -17.67
CA THR A 88 6.41 -5.05 -17.49
C THR A 88 6.10 -5.19 -16.01
N PRO A 89 5.31 -4.30 -15.39
CA PRO A 89 4.97 -4.44 -13.98
C PRO A 89 4.13 -5.71 -13.76
N GLN A 90 4.43 -6.46 -12.69
CA GLN A 90 3.63 -7.64 -12.32
C GLN A 90 2.18 -7.28 -11.97
N GLY A 91 1.95 -6.05 -11.50
CA GLY A 91 0.61 -5.51 -11.28
C GLY A 91 -0.01 -5.99 -9.96
N ILE A 92 -1.30 -6.34 -10.02
CA ILE A 92 -2.07 -6.80 -8.85
C ILE A 92 -1.91 -8.32 -8.76
N ILE A 93 -1.34 -8.78 -7.66
CA ILE A 93 -1.17 -10.21 -7.35
C ILE A 93 -2.25 -10.66 -6.39
N ASN A 94 -2.79 -11.86 -6.63
CA ASN A 94 -3.65 -12.53 -5.67
C ASN A 94 -2.78 -13.14 -4.57
N LEU A 95 -3.19 -12.95 -3.32
CA LEU A 95 -2.52 -13.52 -2.16
C LEU A 95 -3.12 -14.90 -1.87
N ASP A 96 -2.27 -15.89 -1.61
CA ASP A 96 -2.72 -17.23 -1.21
C ASP A 96 -3.48 -17.20 0.13
N HIS A 97 -3.09 -16.28 1.01
CA HIS A 97 -3.70 -16.08 2.32
C HIS A 97 -4.19 -14.63 2.46
N PRO A 98 -5.43 -14.41 2.92
CA PRO A 98 -5.94 -13.06 3.12
C PRO A 98 -5.13 -12.32 4.18
N CYS A 99 -4.75 -11.09 3.87
CA CYS A 99 -4.07 -10.19 4.80
C CYS A 99 -5.09 -9.24 5.46
N ILE A 100 -4.83 -8.83 6.70
CA ILE A 100 -5.71 -7.89 7.39
C ILE A 100 -5.41 -6.48 6.89
N HIS A 101 -6.47 -5.73 6.60
CA HIS A 101 -6.38 -4.35 6.17
C HIS A 101 -5.90 -3.45 7.33
N VAL A 102 -4.90 -2.60 7.07
CA VAL A 102 -4.21 -1.80 8.11
C VAL A 102 -5.15 -0.86 8.89
N ASP A 103 -6.21 -0.36 8.24
CA ASP A 103 -7.17 0.55 8.85
C ASP A 103 -8.33 -0.14 9.60
N PHE A 104 -8.39 -1.47 9.58
CA PHE A 104 -9.45 -2.24 10.25
C PHE A 104 -8.88 -2.96 11.47
N PRO A 105 -9.12 -2.45 12.70
CA PRO A 105 -8.74 -3.18 13.90
C PRO A 105 -9.60 -4.45 14.00
N VAL A 106 -8.96 -5.62 14.02
CA VAL A 106 -9.62 -6.93 14.14
C VAL A 106 -9.04 -7.67 15.34
N ILE A 107 -9.91 -8.18 16.21
CA ILE A 107 -9.52 -9.05 17.34
C ILE A 107 -9.42 -10.48 16.80
N LEU A 108 -8.24 -11.09 16.88
CA LEU A 108 -7.97 -12.42 16.30
C LEU A 108 -8.25 -13.57 17.26
N CYS A 109 -8.18 -13.33 18.56
CA CYS A 109 -8.41 -14.34 19.59
C CYS A 109 -9.01 -13.67 20.83
N GLU A 110 -10.05 -14.28 21.38
CA GLU A 110 -10.65 -13.93 22.68
C GLU A 110 -10.32 -15.04 23.68
N ALA A 111 -10.10 -14.67 24.94
CA ALA A 111 -9.64 -15.55 26.00
C ALA A 111 -10.79 -16.30 26.69
#